data_AF-A0AA86ULX4-F1
#
_entry.id   AF-A0AA86ULX4-F1
#
_cell.length_a   1.000
_cell.length_b   1.000
_cell.length_c   1.000
_cell.angle_alpha   90.00
_cell.angle_beta   90.00
_cell.angle_gamma   90.00
#
_symmetry.space_group_name_H-M   'P 1'
#
loop_
_entity.id
_entity.type
_entity.pdbx_description
1 polymer ?
#
loop_
_entity_poly.entity_id
_entity_poly.type
_entity_poly.pdbx_seq_one_letter_code
_entity_poly.pdbx_strand_id
1 'polypeptide(L)'
;MDDFQTQVQLPCSPIVSSSDLIASVDFAGNQTRTLCVASKSQLQAFDLNSQIATFDLKSSPIAIKAIRAPRNIQRSNDQEEVLVVAYASTVDLFTFDGDFRQVLHYQLNSDKSEITEEQTVINEYMTQTITPQEFQNRLKVLQSKSVLSELAQKILSLPAPGVTEEQYPNNQKPVIIRNFQQLLSSNQEDQITCCAVLNATDNNQRQLTGQCFCYCTESAQFAIINPEFTQLLFKCSLSSAGLQLQVEGVIQLDDSQRVNNLQLEQLPQVQQNSWRATIFTRRFEVVSIRNSKVSNNQIYEKECGFSYRINKSVFLVQDTVKKLSARGRVEQEWKLNFKPKFIVSVEITIGKGFTGFAVFSESSDCAFFNEQGYCKQLYFAHQNLTGVFIGQMQQANVILFSTQAGKLFYRPISRTCDLNSDSNLDGRLAQQDVKFDVEYLDYSYQCESLEQQEQRMRLFQPARLSARNQILQELVISEQRLQKKVVQTLDSSLNFSAYVEGAGPFTLVLEVSNPGTATSNAFTASIISPVLEAAQETVFCSAVVGGRKSQKFVPLIGRGSVGELISAHEIMVEFGIQGGKPVDVVWVQVPEFIL
;
A
#
# COMPACT_ATOMS: atom_id res chain seq x y z
N MET A 1 35.72 5.80 4.10
CA MET A 1 35.95 5.55 2.66
C MET A 1 34.59 5.40 2.04
N ASP A 2 34.30 6.12 0.97
CA ASP A 2 32.97 6.09 0.34
C ASP A 2 32.78 4.79 -0.43
N ASP A 3 31.72 4.05 -0.10
CA ASP A 3 31.36 2.78 -0.73
C ASP A 3 30.93 2.94 -2.21
N PHE A 4 30.65 4.19 -2.62
CA PHE A 4 30.15 4.55 -3.95
C PHE A 4 30.98 5.68 -4.54
N GLN A 5 31.10 5.66 -5.87
CA GLN A 5 31.66 6.77 -6.62
C GLN A 5 30.62 7.87 -6.85
N THR A 6 31.07 9.01 -7.38
CA THR A 6 30.21 10.14 -7.74
C THR A 6 29.09 9.69 -8.68
N GLN A 7 27.90 10.20 -8.41
CA GLN A 7 26.72 9.95 -9.23
C GLN A 7 26.87 10.56 -10.61
N VAL A 8 26.43 9.82 -11.63
CA VAL A 8 26.45 10.23 -13.03
C VAL A 8 25.03 10.19 -13.58
N GLN A 9 24.64 11.21 -14.33
CA GLN A 9 23.39 11.22 -15.10
C GLN A 9 23.69 10.70 -16.50
N LEU A 10 22.95 9.70 -16.97
CA LEU A 10 23.05 9.25 -18.35
C LEU A 10 22.38 10.27 -19.28
N PRO A 11 23.05 10.67 -20.38
CA PRO A 11 22.41 11.52 -21.38
C PRO A 11 21.43 10.68 -22.20
N CYS A 12 20.14 10.94 -22.01
CA CYS A 12 19.06 10.22 -22.68
C CYS A 12 17.87 11.15 -22.96
N SER A 13 17.04 10.78 -23.92
CA SER A 13 15.69 11.34 -24.01
C SER A 13 14.90 11.01 -22.74
N PRO A 14 13.89 11.81 -22.34
CA PRO A 14 13.09 11.52 -21.15
C PRO A 14 12.49 10.11 -21.19
N ILE A 15 12.90 9.25 -20.25
CA ILE A 15 12.45 7.85 -20.16
C ILE A 15 12.01 7.52 -18.73
N VAL A 16 10.78 7.02 -18.61
CA VAL A 16 10.20 6.62 -17.31
C VAL A 16 10.01 5.10 -17.32
N SER A 17 10.87 4.41 -16.58
CA SER A 17 10.89 2.94 -16.52
C SER A 17 10.62 2.44 -15.10
N SER A 18 10.06 1.24 -15.00
CA SER A 18 10.00 0.44 -13.77
C SER A 18 11.22 -0.48 -13.65
N SER A 19 11.44 -1.07 -12.46
CA SER A 19 12.55 -2.00 -12.23
C SER A 19 12.52 -3.24 -13.13
N ASP A 20 11.33 -3.78 -13.44
CA ASP A 20 11.18 -4.95 -14.31
C ASP A 20 11.47 -4.66 -15.79
N LEU A 21 11.51 -3.37 -16.15
CA LEU A 21 11.80 -2.89 -17.50
C LEU A 21 13.26 -2.45 -17.68
N ILE A 22 14.15 -2.87 -16.77
CA ILE A 22 15.59 -2.61 -16.82
C ILE A 22 16.34 -3.94 -16.73
N ALA A 23 17.24 -4.18 -17.68
CA ALA A 23 18.10 -5.37 -17.69
C ALA A 23 19.49 -5.02 -18.21
N SER A 24 20.46 -5.88 -17.91
CA SER A 24 21.82 -5.79 -18.42
C SER A 24 22.19 -7.09 -19.12
N VAL A 25 22.68 -6.99 -20.36
CA VAL A 25 22.81 -8.14 -21.28
C VAL A 25 24.21 -8.19 -21.88
N ASP A 26 24.87 -9.34 -21.81
CA ASP A 26 26.14 -9.61 -22.48
C ASP A 26 25.92 -10.19 -23.89
N PHE A 27 25.60 -9.34 -24.85
CA PHE A 27 25.33 -9.77 -26.24
C PHE A 27 26.51 -10.45 -26.93
N ALA A 28 27.75 -10.25 -26.46
CA ALA A 28 28.96 -10.80 -27.06
C ALA A 28 29.56 -11.98 -26.26
N GLY A 29 29.04 -12.27 -25.07
CA GLY A 29 29.58 -13.27 -24.15
C GLY A 29 30.98 -12.94 -23.61
N ASN A 30 31.38 -11.66 -23.65
CA ASN A 30 32.73 -11.21 -23.28
C ASN A 30 32.76 -10.43 -21.94
N GLN A 31 31.71 -10.58 -21.14
CA GLN A 31 31.46 -9.89 -19.86
C GLN A 31 31.26 -8.37 -19.98
N THR A 32 31.09 -7.84 -21.18
CA THR A 32 30.78 -6.43 -21.39
C THR A 32 29.28 -6.26 -21.58
N ARG A 33 28.59 -5.90 -20.51
CA ARG A 33 27.11 -5.89 -20.53
C ARG A 33 26.55 -4.56 -20.99
N THR A 34 25.56 -4.59 -21.88
CA THR A 34 24.82 -3.42 -22.33
C THR A 34 23.59 -3.24 -21.45
N LEU A 35 23.38 -2.01 -20.94
CA LEU A 35 22.17 -1.69 -20.20
C LEU A 35 21.01 -1.48 -21.18
N CYS A 36 19.92 -2.20 -20.99
CA CYS A 36 18.69 -2.06 -21.75
C CYS A 36 17.60 -1.51 -20.83
N VAL A 37 16.90 -0.47 -21.28
CA VAL A 37 15.78 0.15 -20.56
C VAL A 37 14.60 0.27 -21.50
N ALA A 38 13.45 -0.25 -21.08
CA ALA A 38 12.20 -0.14 -21.83
C ALA A 38 11.24 0.83 -21.15
N SER A 39 10.50 1.59 -21.95
CA SER A 39 9.43 2.45 -21.46
C SER A 39 8.35 2.58 -22.52
N LYS A 40 7.10 2.29 -22.14
CA LYS A 40 5.98 2.21 -23.10
C LYS A 40 6.40 1.31 -24.27
N SER A 41 6.24 1.75 -25.51
CA SER A 41 6.63 1.01 -26.72
C SER A 41 8.06 1.34 -27.20
N GLN A 42 8.98 1.77 -26.34
CA GLN A 42 10.36 2.04 -26.73
C GLN A 42 11.36 1.25 -25.89
N LEU A 43 12.39 0.74 -26.56
CA LEU A 43 13.54 0.08 -25.97
C LEU A 43 14.80 0.89 -26.29
N GLN A 44 15.58 1.21 -25.26
CA GLN A 44 16.81 1.98 -25.39
C GLN A 44 17.99 1.19 -24.82
N ALA A 45 19.11 1.21 -25.52
CA ALA A 45 20.37 0.64 -25.07
C ALA A 45 21.33 1.74 -24.64
N PHE A 46 22.09 1.49 -23.58
CA PHE A 46 23.05 2.42 -23.00
C PHE A 46 24.39 1.75 -22.75
N ASP A 47 25.41 2.57 -22.90
CA ASP A 47 26.74 2.32 -22.39
C ASP A 47 27.01 3.24 -21.18
N LEU A 48 28.24 3.29 -20.64
CA LEU A 48 28.51 4.14 -19.46
C LEU A 48 28.32 5.64 -19.71
N ASN A 49 28.38 6.09 -20.98
CA ASN A 49 28.49 7.51 -21.30
C ASN A 49 27.31 8.03 -22.13
N SER A 50 26.55 7.16 -22.78
CA SER A 50 25.61 7.54 -23.82
C SER A 50 24.54 6.48 -24.09
N GLN A 51 23.45 6.96 -24.67
CA GLN A 51 22.49 6.12 -25.37
C GLN A 51 23.11 5.65 -26.69
N ILE A 52 23.18 4.34 -26.90
CA ILE A 52 23.81 3.75 -28.09
C ILE A 52 22.80 3.30 -29.15
N ALA A 53 21.57 2.96 -28.75
CA ALA A 53 20.53 2.57 -29.71
C ALA A 53 19.11 2.80 -29.16
N THR A 54 18.14 2.81 -30.07
CA THR A 54 16.71 2.91 -29.76
C THR A 54 15.91 2.09 -30.75
N PHE A 55 14.91 1.38 -30.26
CA PHE A 55 14.08 0.50 -31.04
C PHE A 55 12.61 0.64 -30.61
N ASP A 56 11.71 0.73 -31.59
CA ASP A 56 10.28 0.80 -31.34
C ASP A 56 9.71 -0.61 -31.16
N LEU A 57 9.22 -0.88 -29.95
CA LEU A 57 8.54 -2.13 -29.61
C LEU A 57 7.11 -2.14 -30.16
N LYS A 58 6.58 -3.34 -30.41
CA LYS A 58 5.21 -3.53 -30.92
C LYS A 58 4.14 -3.02 -29.96
N SER A 59 4.39 -3.16 -28.66
CA SER A 59 3.48 -2.74 -27.58
C SER A 59 4.28 -2.48 -26.30
N SER A 60 3.60 -2.11 -25.22
CA SER A 60 4.26 -1.94 -23.92
C SER A 60 4.67 -3.29 -23.34
N PRO A 61 5.96 -3.52 -23.04
CA PRO A 61 6.39 -4.72 -22.35
C PRO A 61 5.98 -4.68 -20.88
N ILE A 62 5.87 -5.87 -20.29
CA ILE A 62 5.66 -6.08 -18.86
C ILE A 62 7.01 -6.15 -18.14
N ALA A 63 7.96 -6.87 -18.75
CA ALA A 63 9.28 -7.09 -18.18
C ALA A 63 10.30 -7.35 -19.30
N ILE A 64 11.56 -7.03 -19.01
CA ILE A 64 12.70 -7.44 -19.82
C ILE A 64 13.70 -8.23 -18.97
N LYS A 65 14.35 -9.24 -19.55
CA LYS A 65 15.34 -10.08 -18.86
C LYS A 65 16.51 -10.41 -19.81
N ALA A 66 17.68 -10.69 -19.25
CA ALA A 66 18.77 -11.32 -19.98
C ALA A 66 18.67 -12.83 -19.82
N ILE A 67 18.84 -13.59 -20.91
CA ILE A 67 19.01 -15.04 -20.85
C ILE A 67 20.20 -15.44 -21.72
N ARG A 68 20.85 -16.56 -21.41
CA ARG A 68 21.81 -17.16 -22.34
C ARG A 68 21.16 -17.46 -23.69
N ALA A 69 21.85 -17.11 -24.76
CA ALA A 69 21.38 -17.27 -26.12
C ALA A 69 21.01 -18.74 -26.39
N PRO A 70 19.80 -19.00 -26.93
CA PRO A 70 19.44 -20.33 -27.41
C PRO A 70 20.44 -20.85 -28.44
N ARG A 71 20.70 -22.16 -28.47
CA ARG A 71 21.74 -22.76 -29.34
C ARG A 71 21.46 -22.50 -30.82
N ASN A 72 20.20 -22.38 -31.20
CA ASN A 72 19.77 -22.06 -32.57
C ASN A 72 19.98 -20.58 -32.97
N ILE A 73 20.28 -19.69 -32.02
CA ILE A 73 20.49 -18.24 -32.22
C ILE A 73 21.94 -17.84 -31.97
N GLN A 74 22.64 -18.58 -31.12
CA GLN A 74 24.02 -18.34 -30.71
C GLN A 74 24.96 -18.24 -31.93
N ARG A 75 25.82 -17.21 -31.94
CA ARG A 75 26.68 -16.91 -33.10
C ARG A 75 28.07 -17.52 -32.94
N SER A 76 28.71 -17.31 -31.78
CA SER A 76 30.13 -17.64 -31.62
C SER A 76 30.54 -18.14 -30.24
N ASN A 77 29.98 -17.59 -29.17
CA ASN A 77 30.42 -17.82 -27.80
C ASN A 77 29.30 -18.38 -26.93
N ASP A 78 29.58 -19.45 -26.17
CA ASP A 78 28.63 -20.16 -25.31
C ASP A 78 28.11 -19.32 -24.13
N GLN A 79 28.69 -18.15 -23.92
CA GLN A 79 28.28 -17.19 -22.90
C GLN A 79 27.44 -16.03 -23.46
N GLU A 80 27.18 -15.97 -24.77
CA GLU A 80 26.32 -14.93 -25.37
C GLU A 80 24.95 -14.92 -24.69
N GLU A 81 24.44 -13.72 -24.42
CA GLU A 81 23.10 -13.48 -23.90
C GLU A 81 22.22 -12.79 -24.96
N VAL A 82 20.91 -13.01 -24.85
CA VAL A 82 19.89 -12.30 -25.61
C VAL A 82 18.96 -11.57 -24.66
N LEU A 83 18.40 -10.46 -25.14
CA LEU A 83 17.39 -9.72 -24.42
C LEU A 83 16.03 -10.36 -24.67
N VAL A 84 15.36 -10.77 -23.61
CA VAL A 84 13.97 -11.21 -23.63
C VAL A 84 13.07 -10.03 -23.33
N VAL A 85 12.11 -9.77 -24.20
CA VAL A 85 11.06 -8.77 -24.00
C VAL A 85 9.73 -9.50 -23.87
N ALA A 86 9.15 -9.47 -22.67
CA ALA A 86 7.87 -10.10 -22.38
C ALA A 86 6.74 -9.06 -22.52
N TYR A 87 5.80 -9.35 -23.42
CA TYR A 87 4.53 -8.62 -23.58
C TYR A 87 3.40 -9.41 -22.92
N ALA A 88 2.17 -8.87 -22.99
CA ALA A 88 0.99 -9.50 -22.39
C ALA A 88 0.82 -10.96 -22.83
N SER A 89 0.81 -11.26 -24.13
CA SER A 89 0.58 -12.62 -24.65
C SER A 89 1.75 -13.22 -25.43
N THR A 90 2.86 -12.50 -25.53
CA THR A 90 4.00 -12.90 -26.38
C THR A 90 5.34 -12.59 -25.74
N VAL A 91 6.38 -13.28 -26.19
CA VAL A 91 7.76 -13.07 -25.77
C VAL A 91 8.64 -12.96 -27.01
N ASP A 92 9.38 -11.87 -27.12
CA ASP A 92 10.34 -11.64 -28.21
C ASP A 92 11.78 -11.74 -27.69
N LEU A 93 12.67 -12.36 -28.46
CA LEU A 93 14.12 -12.36 -28.18
C LEU A 93 14.82 -11.42 -29.15
N PHE A 94 15.74 -10.63 -28.62
CA PHE A 94 16.55 -9.67 -29.37
C PHE A 94 18.03 -9.94 -29.19
N THR A 95 18.76 -9.84 -30.30
CA THR A 95 20.22 -9.70 -30.31
C THR A 95 20.58 -8.25 -30.58
N PHE A 96 21.81 -7.86 -30.24
CA PHE A 96 22.31 -6.51 -30.47
C PHE A 96 23.68 -6.58 -31.14
N ASP A 97 23.81 -5.93 -32.29
CA ASP A 97 25.06 -5.80 -33.05
C ASP A 97 25.07 -4.41 -33.72
N GLY A 98 25.16 -3.38 -32.88
CA GLY A 98 24.97 -1.98 -33.27
C GLY A 98 23.51 -1.54 -33.35
N ASP A 99 22.58 -2.46 -33.61
CA ASP A 99 21.13 -2.23 -33.53
C ASP A 99 20.40 -3.48 -33.01
N PHE A 100 19.17 -3.28 -32.51
CA PHE A 100 18.33 -4.36 -32.02
C PHE A 100 17.73 -5.15 -33.18
N ARG A 101 17.92 -6.47 -33.15
CA ARG A 101 17.31 -7.40 -34.11
C ARG A 101 16.50 -8.46 -33.39
N GLN A 102 15.20 -8.51 -33.68
CA GLN A 102 14.36 -9.61 -33.24
C GLN A 102 14.80 -10.91 -33.93
N VAL A 103 15.09 -11.94 -33.14
CA VAL A 103 15.57 -13.24 -33.61
C VAL A 103 14.57 -14.37 -33.36
N LEU A 104 13.69 -14.24 -32.36
CA LEU A 104 12.65 -15.21 -32.08
C LEU A 104 11.38 -14.50 -31.59
N HIS A 105 10.22 -15.08 -31.96
CA HIS A 105 8.90 -14.69 -31.48
C HIS A 105 8.24 -15.93 -30.90
N TYR A 106 7.84 -15.88 -29.64
CA TYR A 106 7.10 -16.93 -28.96
C TYR A 106 5.72 -16.41 -28.57
N GLN A 107 4.68 -17.04 -29.10
CA GLN A 107 3.30 -16.82 -28.65
C GLN A 107 3.02 -17.75 -27.48
N LEU A 108 2.42 -17.23 -26.40
CA LEU A 108 1.96 -18.10 -25.34
C LEU A 108 0.94 -19.09 -25.90
N ASN A 109 1.13 -20.38 -25.62
CA ASN A 109 0.09 -21.37 -25.84
C ASN A 109 -1.09 -20.98 -24.93
N SER A 110 -2.09 -20.32 -25.51
CA SER A 110 -3.40 -20.21 -24.91
C SER A 110 -3.99 -21.61 -24.90
N ASP A 111 -3.56 -22.43 -23.96
CA ASP A 111 -4.33 -23.59 -23.60
C ASP A 111 -5.70 -23.03 -23.24
N LYS A 112 -6.71 -23.39 -24.05
CA LYS A 112 -8.11 -23.27 -23.63
C LYS A 112 -8.13 -23.88 -22.25
N SER A 113 -8.22 -23.05 -21.23
CA SER A 113 -8.18 -23.49 -19.84
C SER A 113 -9.11 -24.69 -19.69
N GLU A 114 -8.71 -25.65 -18.85
CA GLU A 114 -9.66 -26.67 -18.37
C GLU A 114 -10.96 -25.95 -18.06
N ILE A 115 -12.04 -26.36 -18.71
CA ILE A 115 -13.32 -25.68 -18.68
C ILE A 115 -13.71 -25.52 -17.21
N THR A 116 -13.51 -24.34 -16.65
CA THR A 116 -13.95 -24.03 -15.30
C THR A 116 -15.48 -24.00 -15.29
N GLU A 117 -16.13 -24.27 -14.16
CA GLU A 117 -17.60 -24.13 -14.05
C GLU A 117 -18.07 -22.76 -14.58
N GLU A 118 -17.24 -21.73 -14.42
CA GLU A 118 -17.42 -20.40 -15.00
C GLU A 118 -17.44 -20.41 -16.54
N GLN A 119 -16.45 -21.02 -17.19
CA GLN A 119 -16.41 -21.17 -18.65
C GLN A 119 -17.51 -22.09 -19.18
N THR A 120 -17.94 -23.10 -18.43
CA THR A 120 -19.13 -23.89 -18.78
C THR A 120 -20.35 -23.00 -18.84
N VAL A 121 -20.57 -22.17 -17.82
CA VAL A 121 -21.71 -21.25 -17.74
C VAL A 121 -21.64 -20.18 -18.85
N ILE A 122 -20.45 -19.67 -19.16
CA ILE A 122 -20.23 -18.74 -20.29
C ILE A 122 -20.51 -19.43 -21.63
N ASN A 123 -20.01 -20.65 -21.83
CA ASN A 123 -20.23 -21.41 -23.05
C ASN A 123 -21.70 -21.79 -23.20
N GLU A 124 -22.37 -22.23 -22.14
CA GLU A 124 -23.80 -22.53 -22.15
C GLU A 124 -24.64 -21.31 -22.56
N TYR A 125 -24.29 -20.13 -22.03
CA TYR A 125 -24.93 -18.89 -22.45
C TYR A 125 -24.66 -18.56 -23.93
N MET A 126 -23.41 -18.73 -24.38
CA MET A 126 -23.01 -18.52 -25.78
C MET A 126 -23.67 -19.50 -26.75
N THR A 127 -23.90 -20.74 -26.31
CA THR A 127 -24.62 -21.79 -27.07
C THR A 127 -26.13 -21.73 -26.88
N GLN A 128 -26.65 -20.69 -26.21
CA GLN A 128 -28.08 -20.47 -25.96
C GLN A 128 -28.79 -21.57 -25.16
N THR A 129 -28.04 -22.35 -24.37
CA THR A 129 -28.63 -23.39 -23.52
C THR A 129 -29.19 -22.86 -22.19
N ILE A 130 -28.83 -21.63 -21.81
CA ILE A 130 -29.35 -20.96 -20.59
C ILE A 130 -29.77 -19.51 -20.87
N THR A 131 -30.74 -19.02 -20.11
CA THR A 131 -31.25 -17.64 -20.22
C THR A 131 -30.31 -16.61 -19.56
N PRO A 132 -30.42 -15.30 -19.89
CA PRO A 132 -29.62 -14.25 -19.25
C PRO A 132 -29.78 -14.18 -17.72
N GLN A 133 -31.00 -14.43 -17.20
CA GLN A 133 -31.25 -14.48 -15.75
C GLN A 133 -30.57 -15.69 -15.09
N GLU A 134 -30.64 -16.86 -15.73
CA GLU A 134 -29.96 -18.07 -15.24
C GLU A 134 -28.44 -17.90 -15.27
N PHE A 135 -27.90 -17.28 -16.32
CA PHE A 135 -26.48 -16.97 -16.45
C PHE A 135 -26.00 -16.04 -15.31
N GLN A 136 -26.68 -14.92 -15.05
CA GLN A 136 -26.33 -14.03 -13.94
C GLN A 136 -26.46 -14.68 -12.57
N ASN A 137 -27.52 -15.48 -12.35
CA ASN A 137 -27.72 -16.17 -11.08
C ASN A 137 -26.62 -17.23 -10.85
N ARG A 138 -26.25 -17.99 -11.89
CA ARG A 138 -25.15 -18.96 -11.79
C ARG A 138 -23.81 -18.28 -11.55
N LEU A 139 -23.53 -17.15 -12.21
CA LEU A 139 -22.34 -16.34 -11.92
C LEU A 139 -22.35 -15.80 -10.49
N LYS A 140 -23.47 -15.29 -9.95
CA LYS A 140 -23.57 -14.86 -8.54
C LYS A 140 -23.35 -16.00 -7.55
N VAL A 141 -23.82 -17.21 -7.86
CA VAL A 141 -23.57 -18.41 -7.06
C VAL A 141 -22.10 -18.83 -7.14
N LEU A 142 -21.46 -18.68 -8.31
CA LEU A 142 -20.02 -18.92 -8.44
C LEU A 142 -19.20 -17.85 -7.71
N GLN A 143 -19.67 -16.60 -7.69
CA GLN A 143 -19.07 -15.48 -6.96
C GLN A 143 -19.06 -15.70 -5.44
N SER A 144 -20.10 -16.34 -4.90
CA SER A 144 -20.15 -16.67 -3.46
C SER A 144 -19.25 -17.84 -3.09
N LYS A 145 -18.86 -18.67 -4.06
CA LYS A 145 -17.96 -19.82 -3.87
C LYS A 145 -16.49 -19.51 -4.19
N SER A 146 -16.24 -18.61 -5.14
CA SER A 146 -14.93 -18.36 -5.72
C SER A 146 -14.84 -16.95 -6.31
N VAL A 147 -13.62 -16.41 -6.42
CA VAL A 147 -13.40 -15.13 -7.10
C VAL A 147 -13.55 -15.36 -8.60
N LEU A 148 -14.60 -14.78 -9.20
CA LEU A 148 -14.87 -14.80 -10.63
C LEU A 148 -13.77 -14.11 -11.44
N SER A 149 -13.61 -14.49 -12.71
CA SER A 149 -12.76 -13.75 -13.65
C SER A 149 -13.20 -12.28 -13.79
N GLU A 150 -12.27 -11.42 -14.18
CA GLU A 150 -12.56 -10.00 -14.40
C GLU A 150 -13.63 -9.79 -15.48
N LEU A 151 -13.70 -10.69 -16.47
CA LEU A 151 -14.74 -10.71 -17.49
C LEU A 151 -16.11 -11.03 -16.88
N ALA A 152 -16.22 -12.07 -16.05
CA ALA A 152 -17.48 -12.40 -15.39
C ALA A 152 -17.92 -11.32 -14.38
N GLN A 153 -16.98 -10.66 -13.72
CA GLN A 153 -17.27 -9.52 -12.85
C GLN A 153 -17.77 -8.31 -13.65
N LYS A 154 -17.13 -7.99 -14.79
CA LYS A 154 -17.59 -6.96 -15.73
C LYS A 154 -18.97 -7.29 -16.27
N ILE A 155 -19.25 -8.54 -16.59
CA ILE A 155 -20.56 -8.99 -17.05
C ILE A 155 -21.62 -8.86 -15.94
N LEU A 156 -21.31 -9.23 -14.69
CA LEU A 156 -22.22 -9.03 -13.55
C LEU A 156 -22.50 -7.55 -13.26
N SER A 157 -21.58 -6.66 -13.62
CA SER A 157 -21.76 -5.21 -13.46
C SER A 157 -22.70 -4.59 -14.51
N LEU A 158 -23.00 -5.32 -15.59
CA LEU A 158 -23.95 -4.87 -16.61
C LEU A 158 -25.39 -5.23 -16.22
N PRO A 159 -26.37 -4.32 -16.44
CA PRO A 159 -27.77 -4.61 -16.20
C PRO A 159 -28.23 -5.79 -17.07
N ALA A 160 -29.02 -6.70 -16.49
CA ALA A 160 -29.54 -7.85 -17.23
C ALA A 160 -30.40 -7.39 -18.42
N PRO A 161 -30.19 -7.90 -19.64
CA PRO A 161 -31.10 -7.63 -20.74
C PRO A 161 -32.51 -8.12 -20.37
N GLY A 162 -33.53 -7.34 -20.73
CA GLY A 162 -34.93 -7.61 -20.37
C GLY A 162 -35.45 -8.89 -21.03
N VAL A 163 -36.46 -9.52 -20.40
CA VAL A 163 -37.08 -10.79 -20.85
C VAL A 163 -37.74 -10.67 -22.23
N THR A 164 -38.01 -9.44 -22.69
CA THR A 164 -38.65 -9.12 -23.97
C THR A 164 -37.69 -8.61 -25.05
N GLU A 165 -36.39 -8.51 -24.79
CA GLU A 165 -35.40 -8.18 -25.83
C GLU A 165 -35.03 -9.46 -26.58
N GLU A 166 -35.61 -9.63 -27.77
CA GLU A 166 -35.50 -10.82 -28.61
C GLU A 166 -34.08 -11.40 -28.69
N GLN A 167 -34.02 -12.73 -28.56
CA GLN A 167 -32.84 -13.56 -28.70
C GLN A 167 -32.35 -13.58 -30.18
N TYR A 168 -31.72 -12.49 -30.63
CA TYR A 168 -30.94 -12.31 -31.90
C TYR A 168 -31.75 -12.16 -33.22
N PRO A 169 -31.14 -11.74 -34.35
CA PRO A 169 -30.32 -10.55 -34.64
C PRO A 169 -30.96 -9.68 -35.75
N ASN A 170 -31.03 -8.36 -35.57
CA ASN A 170 -31.13 -7.42 -36.70
C ASN A 170 -30.38 -6.13 -36.34
N ASN A 171 -29.79 -5.49 -37.36
CA ASN A 171 -28.69 -4.50 -37.33
C ASN A 171 -28.95 -3.15 -36.61
N GLN A 172 -29.79 -3.12 -35.59
CA GLN A 172 -30.16 -1.92 -34.84
C GLN A 172 -30.18 -2.26 -33.34
N LYS A 173 -29.01 -2.24 -32.68
CA LYS A 173 -28.90 -2.62 -31.26
C LYS A 173 -28.89 -1.42 -30.30
N PRO A 174 -29.53 -1.54 -29.11
CA PRO A 174 -29.19 -0.75 -27.93
C PRO A 174 -27.78 -1.12 -27.43
N VAL A 175 -27.06 -0.11 -26.89
CA VAL A 175 -25.62 -0.15 -26.54
C VAL A 175 -25.24 -1.34 -25.63
N ILE A 176 -26.15 -1.77 -24.75
CA ILE A 176 -25.91 -2.78 -23.72
C ILE A 176 -25.65 -4.17 -24.32
N ILE A 177 -26.48 -4.63 -25.27
CA ILE A 177 -26.36 -5.97 -25.89
C ILE A 177 -25.10 -6.04 -26.77
N ARG A 178 -24.68 -4.92 -27.38
CA ARG A 178 -23.45 -4.85 -28.18
C ARG A 178 -22.20 -4.96 -27.30
N ASN A 179 -22.19 -4.26 -26.16
CA ASN A 179 -21.09 -4.34 -25.18
C ASN A 179 -20.98 -5.76 -24.58
N PHE A 180 -22.12 -6.38 -24.27
CA PHE A 180 -22.17 -7.74 -23.73
C PHE A 180 -21.58 -8.77 -24.71
N GLN A 181 -21.95 -8.70 -25.99
CA GLN A 181 -21.41 -9.61 -27.00
C GLN A 181 -19.95 -9.33 -27.34
N GLN A 182 -19.51 -8.06 -27.37
CA GLN A 182 -18.11 -7.72 -27.57
C GLN A 182 -17.22 -8.32 -26.47
N LEU A 183 -17.66 -8.25 -25.20
CA LEU A 183 -16.96 -8.85 -24.08
C LEU A 183 -16.86 -10.38 -24.20
N LEU A 184 -17.89 -11.05 -24.70
CA LEU A 184 -17.90 -12.51 -24.87
C LEU A 184 -17.12 -12.99 -26.12
N SER A 185 -17.02 -12.15 -27.14
CA SER A 185 -16.31 -12.45 -28.40
C SER A 185 -14.82 -12.13 -28.37
N SER A 186 -14.32 -11.42 -27.35
CA SER A 186 -12.88 -11.25 -27.18
C SER A 186 -12.29 -12.60 -26.78
N ASN A 187 -11.58 -13.25 -27.71
CA ASN A 187 -10.65 -14.33 -27.38
C ASN A 187 -9.69 -13.78 -26.32
N GLN A 188 -9.93 -14.09 -25.05
CA GLN A 188 -9.05 -13.64 -23.98
C GLN A 188 -7.80 -14.50 -24.03
N GLU A 189 -6.79 -14.00 -24.73
CA GLU A 189 -5.42 -14.48 -24.55
C GLU A 189 -5.01 -14.22 -23.11
N ASP A 190 -4.59 -15.27 -22.42
CA ASP A 190 -4.08 -15.17 -21.06
C ASP A 190 -2.83 -14.29 -21.03
N GLN A 191 -2.74 -13.43 -20.01
CA GLN A 191 -1.70 -12.39 -19.96
C GLN A 191 -0.62 -12.74 -18.94
N ILE A 192 0.65 -12.56 -19.30
CA ILE A 192 1.78 -12.63 -18.38
C ILE A 192 1.61 -11.55 -17.32
N THR A 193 1.87 -11.88 -16.06
CA THR A 193 1.85 -10.91 -14.96
C THR A 193 3.23 -10.65 -14.38
N CYS A 194 4.08 -11.67 -14.32
CA CYS A 194 5.47 -11.56 -13.89
C CYS A 194 6.31 -12.69 -14.49
N CYS A 195 7.62 -12.47 -14.59
CA CYS A 195 8.54 -13.44 -15.19
C CYS A 195 9.91 -13.48 -14.49
N ALA A 196 10.61 -14.60 -14.65
CA ALA A 196 11.94 -14.84 -14.12
C ALA A 196 12.74 -15.78 -15.03
N VAL A 197 14.01 -16.01 -14.70
CA VAL A 197 14.94 -16.82 -15.50
C VAL A 197 15.51 -17.93 -14.63
N LEU A 198 15.42 -19.19 -15.08
CA LEU A 198 15.91 -20.37 -14.39
C LEU A 198 17.08 -21.02 -15.14
N ASN A 199 18.16 -21.34 -14.45
CA ASN A 199 19.29 -22.03 -15.07
C ASN A 199 18.93 -23.46 -15.47
N ALA A 200 19.46 -23.93 -16.60
CA ALA A 200 19.26 -25.28 -17.12
C ALA A 200 20.61 -26.01 -17.34
N THR A 201 20.59 -27.33 -17.19
CA THR A 201 21.72 -28.23 -17.44
C THR A 201 21.25 -29.41 -18.29
N ASP A 202 22.15 -29.97 -19.10
CA ASP A 202 21.92 -31.27 -19.74
C ASP A 202 22.32 -32.41 -18.78
N ASN A 203 21.81 -33.62 -19.04
CA ASN A 203 22.06 -34.79 -18.19
C ASN A 203 23.51 -35.30 -18.25
N ASN A 204 24.30 -34.85 -19.23
CA ASN A 204 25.61 -35.44 -19.54
C ASN A 204 26.77 -34.58 -19.02
N GLN A 205 26.55 -33.29 -18.81
CA GLN A 205 27.57 -32.35 -18.39
C GLN A 205 27.07 -31.64 -17.14
N ARG A 206 27.90 -31.61 -16.08
CA ARG A 206 27.65 -30.79 -14.88
C ARG A 206 27.81 -29.29 -15.15
N GLN A 207 27.64 -28.85 -16.39
CA GLN A 207 27.82 -27.49 -16.87
C GLN A 207 26.46 -26.90 -17.23
N LEU A 208 26.25 -25.64 -16.87
CA LEU A 208 25.06 -24.90 -17.26
C LEU A 208 24.99 -24.83 -18.79
N THR A 209 23.92 -25.37 -19.38
CA THR A 209 23.75 -25.49 -20.83
C THR A 209 22.79 -24.49 -21.43
N GLY A 210 22.01 -23.79 -20.60
CA GLY A 210 21.07 -22.77 -21.05
C GLY A 210 20.29 -22.15 -19.89
N GLN A 211 19.32 -21.33 -20.22
CA GLN A 211 18.40 -20.72 -19.26
C GLN A 211 16.97 -20.79 -19.78
N CYS A 212 16.04 -21.14 -18.90
CA CYS A 212 14.62 -21.26 -19.16
C CYS A 212 13.90 -19.96 -18.79
N PHE A 213 12.91 -19.57 -19.59
CA PHE A 213 12.00 -18.48 -19.25
C PHE A 213 10.84 -19.02 -18.41
N CYS A 214 10.63 -18.41 -17.25
CA CYS A 214 9.56 -18.77 -16.32
C CYS A 214 8.57 -17.61 -16.23
N TYR A 215 7.28 -17.90 -16.23
CA TYR A 215 6.25 -16.86 -16.16
C TYR A 215 5.03 -17.29 -15.36
N CYS A 216 4.35 -16.30 -14.80
CA CYS A 216 3.00 -16.43 -14.25
C CYS A 216 2.01 -15.69 -15.14
N THR A 217 0.74 -16.11 -15.09
CA THR A 217 -0.33 -15.49 -15.88
C THR A 217 -1.52 -15.02 -15.02
N GLU A 218 -2.38 -14.21 -15.63
CA GLU A 218 -3.63 -13.74 -15.03
C GLU A 218 -4.62 -14.86 -14.74
N SER A 219 -4.63 -15.93 -15.54
CA SER A 219 -5.41 -17.15 -15.28
C SER A 219 -4.83 -18.04 -14.17
N ALA A 220 -3.90 -17.51 -13.37
CA ALA A 220 -3.25 -18.19 -12.27
C ALA A 220 -2.46 -19.43 -12.71
N GLN A 221 -1.78 -19.37 -13.86
CA GLN A 221 -0.85 -20.41 -14.28
C GLN A 221 0.59 -20.01 -13.97
N PHE A 222 1.42 -20.97 -13.60
CA PHE A 222 2.87 -20.86 -13.62
C PHE A 222 3.43 -21.85 -14.63
N ALA A 223 4.37 -21.39 -15.46
CA ALA A 223 4.96 -22.21 -16.51
C ALA A 223 6.46 -21.95 -16.70
N ILE A 224 7.16 -22.96 -17.20
CA ILE A 224 8.59 -22.94 -17.55
C ILE A 224 8.73 -23.35 -19.01
N ILE A 225 9.32 -22.49 -19.82
CA ILE A 225 9.64 -22.76 -21.23
C ILE A 225 11.08 -23.27 -21.31
N ASN A 226 11.34 -24.24 -22.17
CA ASN A 226 12.71 -24.70 -22.42
C ASN A 226 13.61 -23.58 -22.98
N PRO A 227 14.94 -23.73 -22.92
CA PRO A 227 15.86 -22.68 -23.38
C PRO A 227 15.71 -22.31 -24.85
N GLU A 228 15.23 -23.24 -25.69
CA GLU A 228 15.06 -23.01 -27.13
C GLU A 228 13.70 -22.37 -27.49
N PHE A 229 12.83 -22.09 -26.51
CA PHE A 229 11.47 -21.54 -26.74
C PHE A 229 10.61 -22.40 -27.68
N THR A 230 10.78 -23.72 -27.63
CA THR A 230 10.06 -24.67 -28.49
C THR A 230 8.98 -25.46 -27.74
N GLN A 231 9.12 -25.64 -26.43
CA GLN A 231 8.19 -26.44 -25.63
C GLN A 231 8.09 -25.97 -24.17
N LEU A 232 6.93 -26.23 -23.57
CA LEU A 232 6.73 -26.09 -22.13
C LEU A 232 7.35 -27.29 -21.40
N LEU A 233 8.27 -27.02 -20.48
CA LEU A 233 8.88 -28.04 -19.61
C LEU A 233 8.01 -28.35 -18.39
N PHE A 234 7.33 -27.34 -17.87
CA PHE A 234 6.49 -27.48 -16.69
C PHE A 234 5.34 -26.47 -16.74
N LYS A 235 4.19 -26.87 -16.23
CA LYS A 235 3.02 -26.02 -16.04
C LYS A 235 2.24 -26.49 -14.81
N CYS A 236 1.74 -25.55 -14.02
CA CYS A 236 0.79 -25.85 -12.96
C CYS A 236 -0.16 -24.68 -12.68
N SER A 237 -1.37 -25.02 -12.21
CA SER A 237 -2.35 -24.07 -11.71
C SER A 237 -2.00 -23.60 -10.29
N LEU A 238 -2.19 -22.31 -10.04
CA LEU A 238 -2.05 -21.63 -8.76
C LEU A 238 -3.44 -21.31 -8.18
N SER A 239 -3.50 -21.00 -6.89
CA SER A 239 -4.71 -20.51 -6.20
C SER A 239 -5.13 -19.10 -6.67
N SER A 240 -4.18 -18.31 -7.17
CA SER A 240 -4.37 -16.93 -7.63
C SER A 240 -3.21 -16.49 -8.53
N ALA A 241 -3.44 -15.49 -9.38
CA ALA A 241 -2.45 -14.92 -10.29
C ALA A 241 -1.19 -14.45 -9.54
N GLY A 242 -0.02 -14.75 -10.08
CA GLY A 242 1.26 -14.29 -9.55
C GLY A 242 1.46 -12.79 -9.76
N LEU A 243 1.94 -12.09 -8.74
CA LEU A 243 2.37 -10.68 -8.79
C LEU A 243 3.90 -10.57 -8.84
N GLN A 244 4.60 -11.48 -8.19
CA GLN A 244 6.05 -11.54 -8.15
C GLN A 244 6.50 -12.99 -8.28
N LEU A 245 7.54 -13.22 -9.08
CA LEU A 245 8.11 -14.54 -9.32
C LEU A 245 9.62 -14.48 -9.09
N GLN A 246 10.12 -15.36 -8.23
CA GLN A 246 11.53 -15.64 -8.08
C GLN A 246 11.77 -17.12 -8.30
N VAL A 247 12.79 -17.46 -9.08
CA VAL A 247 13.22 -18.84 -9.32
C VAL A 247 14.69 -18.99 -8.96
N GLU A 248 15.03 -20.12 -8.33
CA GLU A 248 16.39 -20.45 -7.88
C GLU A 248 16.71 -21.89 -8.26
N GLY A 249 18.00 -22.20 -8.42
CA GLY A 249 18.49 -23.55 -8.69
C GLY A 249 18.63 -23.87 -10.17
N VAL A 250 18.60 -25.15 -10.52
CA VAL A 250 18.87 -25.65 -11.87
C VAL A 250 17.84 -26.71 -12.27
N ILE A 251 17.27 -26.57 -13.47
CA ILE A 251 16.39 -27.58 -14.09
C ILE A 251 17.19 -28.49 -15.02
N GLN A 252 16.89 -29.79 -15.00
CA GLN A 252 17.45 -30.76 -15.95
C GLN A 252 16.58 -30.81 -17.20
N LEU A 253 17.23 -30.79 -18.36
CA LEU A 253 16.59 -31.04 -19.65
C LEU A 253 16.64 -32.54 -19.93
N ASP A 254 15.50 -33.22 -19.85
CA ASP A 254 15.41 -34.63 -20.26
C ASP A 254 15.28 -34.73 -21.78
N ASP A 255 16.40 -35.04 -22.44
CA ASP A 255 16.41 -35.51 -23.84
C ASP A 255 15.80 -36.91 -23.90
N SER A 256 14.48 -37.00 -23.83
CA SER A 256 13.74 -38.27 -23.95
C SER A 256 13.70 -38.75 -25.40
N GLN A 257 14.86 -38.93 -26.06
CA GLN A 257 15.09 -39.88 -27.15
C GLN A 257 16.59 -40.23 -27.26
N ARG A 258 17.10 -41.14 -26.43
CA ARG A 258 18.10 -42.17 -26.83
C ARG A 258 18.50 -43.14 -25.69
N VAL A 259 18.14 -44.40 -25.92
CA VAL A 259 18.83 -45.65 -25.51
C VAL A 259 18.50 -46.24 -24.12
N ASN A 260 17.60 -47.23 -24.17
CA ASN A 260 17.69 -48.58 -23.58
C ASN A 260 18.57 -48.83 -22.35
N ASN A 261 17.92 -49.38 -21.31
CA ASN A 261 18.36 -50.48 -20.46
C ASN A 261 19.89 -50.70 -20.37
N LEU A 262 20.54 -50.04 -19.41
CA LEU A 262 21.66 -50.65 -18.70
C LEU A 262 21.63 -50.20 -17.23
N GLN A 263 21.61 -51.20 -16.36
CA GLN A 263 21.82 -51.08 -14.92
C GLN A 263 23.09 -50.26 -14.67
N LEU A 264 22.97 -49.16 -13.92
CA LEU A 264 24.13 -48.46 -13.39
C LEU A 264 23.98 -48.34 -11.88
N GLU A 265 24.95 -48.96 -11.23
CA GLU A 265 25.13 -49.10 -9.81
C GLU A 265 25.16 -47.74 -9.10
N GLN A 266 24.72 -47.81 -7.86
CA GLN A 266 24.67 -46.73 -6.88
C GLN A 266 26.06 -46.10 -6.69
N LEU A 267 26.30 -44.94 -7.31
CA LEU A 267 27.35 -44.00 -6.91
C LEU A 267 26.77 -42.93 -5.98
N PRO A 268 27.52 -42.45 -4.98
CA PRO A 268 27.00 -41.59 -3.93
C PRO A 268 26.52 -40.24 -4.49
N GLN A 269 25.23 -39.96 -4.25
CA GLN A 269 24.53 -38.74 -4.64
C GLN A 269 25.10 -37.51 -3.93
N VAL A 270 25.92 -36.73 -4.64
CA VAL A 270 26.34 -35.40 -4.19
C VAL A 270 25.59 -34.33 -5.01
N GLN A 271 24.74 -33.58 -4.31
CA GLN A 271 24.01 -32.35 -4.70
C GLN A 271 23.18 -32.41 -6.00
N GLN A 272 21.99 -33.00 -5.85
CA GLN A 272 20.95 -33.17 -6.87
C GLN A 272 20.45 -31.83 -7.44
N ASN A 273 20.44 -31.76 -8.78
CA ASN A 273 19.73 -30.79 -9.59
C ASN A 273 18.33 -30.52 -9.02
N SER A 274 18.16 -29.36 -8.39
CA SER A 274 16.89 -28.97 -7.83
C SER A 274 16.63 -27.50 -8.09
N TRP A 275 15.39 -27.20 -8.47
CA TRP A 275 14.91 -25.84 -8.69
C TRP A 275 13.74 -25.55 -7.78
N ARG A 276 13.55 -24.27 -7.50
CA ARG A 276 12.44 -23.77 -6.70
C ARG A 276 11.90 -22.48 -7.29
N ALA A 277 10.58 -22.39 -7.41
CA ALA A 277 9.88 -21.14 -7.62
C ALA A 277 9.26 -20.65 -6.31
N THR A 278 9.30 -19.34 -6.11
CA THR A 278 8.61 -18.61 -5.03
C THR A 278 7.74 -17.56 -5.70
N ILE A 279 6.43 -17.67 -5.50
CA ILE A 279 5.44 -16.87 -6.18
C ILE A 279 4.62 -16.14 -5.12
N PHE A 280 4.62 -14.81 -5.17
CA PHE A 280 3.70 -13.99 -4.40
C PHE A 280 2.45 -13.73 -5.23
N THR A 281 1.27 -14.06 -4.72
CA THR A 281 0.01 -14.02 -5.49
C THR A 281 -0.85 -12.80 -5.17
N ARG A 282 -1.86 -12.50 -6.01
CA ARG A 282 -2.88 -11.46 -5.76
C ARG A 282 -3.71 -11.69 -4.48
N ARG A 283 -3.69 -12.90 -3.92
CA ARG A 283 -4.32 -13.23 -2.63
C ARG A 283 -3.39 -13.04 -1.42
N PHE A 284 -2.23 -12.41 -1.63
CA PHE A 284 -1.22 -12.19 -0.59
C PHE A 284 -0.67 -13.50 0.00
N GLU A 285 -0.51 -14.49 -0.88
CA GLU A 285 0.02 -15.82 -0.54
C GLU A 285 1.41 -15.97 -1.14
N VAL A 286 2.35 -16.54 -0.38
CA VAL A 286 3.61 -17.03 -0.93
C VAL A 286 3.51 -18.52 -1.18
N VAL A 287 3.45 -18.88 -2.46
CA VAL A 287 3.44 -20.25 -2.94
C VAL A 287 4.87 -20.67 -3.29
N SER A 288 5.29 -21.84 -2.82
CA SER A 288 6.58 -22.42 -3.21
C SER A 288 6.36 -23.68 -4.04
N ILE A 289 7.04 -23.77 -5.18
CA ILE A 289 7.07 -24.95 -6.03
C ILE A 289 8.49 -25.47 -6.03
N ARG A 290 8.70 -26.76 -5.74
CA ARG A 290 10.02 -27.39 -5.74
C ARG A 290 9.99 -28.62 -6.61
N ASN A 291 10.87 -28.68 -7.62
CA ASN A 291 10.99 -29.82 -8.54
C ASN A 291 9.61 -30.32 -9.02
N SER A 292 8.82 -29.40 -9.59
CA SER A 292 7.49 -29.69 -10.16
C SER A 292 6.40 -30.05 -9.13
N LYS A 293 6.66 -29.92 -7.82
CA LYS A 293 5.66 -30.14 -6.76
C LYS A 293 5.35 -28.84 -6.02
N VAL A 294 4.06 -28.48 -5.99
CA VAL A 294 3.57 -27.35 -5.19
C VAL A 294 3.65 -27.73 -3.71
N SER A 295 4.20 -26.84 -2.88
CA SER A 295 4.28 -27.00 -1.43
C SER A 295 2.90 -26.84 -0.81
N ASN A 296 2.55 -27.74 0.11
CA ASN A 296 1.36 -27.61 0.95
C ASN A 296 1.49 -26.47 1.98
N ASN A 297 2.73 -26.07 2.31
CA ASN A 297 2.98 -24.92 3.18
C ASN A 297 2.82 -23.64 2.36
N GLN A 298 1.71 -22.96 2.57
CA GLN A 298 1.42 -21.63 2.03
C GLN A 298 1.57 -20.62 3.17
N ILE A 299 2.27 -19.52 2.89
CA ILE A 299 2.43 -18.42 3.84
C ILE A 299 1.43 -17.34 3.44
N TYR A 300 0.54 -16.98 4.36
CA TYR A 300 -0.48 -15.96 4.15
C TYR A 300 -0.11 -14.71 4.95
N GLU A 301 0.02 -13.56 4.30
CA GLU A 301 0.31 -12.28 4.95
C GLU A 301 -0.35 -11.14 4.16
N LYS A 302 -1.54 -10.70 4.60
CA LYS A 302 -2.44 -9.81 3.85
C LYS A 302 -1.85 -8.43 3.55
N GLU A 303 -0.85 -8.00 4.31
CA GLU A 303 -0.28 -6.65 4.18
C GLU A 303 1.12 -6.66 3.54
N CYS A 304 1.60 -7.81 3.09
CA CYS A 304 2.91 -7.93 2.46
C CYS A 304 2.95 -7.17 1.12
N GLY A 305 3.95 -6.31 0.93
CA GLY A 305 4.20 -5.62 -0.34
C GLY A 305 5.06 -6.44 -1.31
N PHE A 306 6.07 -7.14 -0.79
CA PHE A 306 7.02 -7.93 -1.58
C PHE A 306 7.46 -9.19 -0.85
N SER A 307 7.82 -10.22 -1.62
CA SER A 307 8.48 -11.43 -1.11
C SER A 307 9.87 -11.59 -1.72
N TYR A 308 10.81 -12.12 -0.96
CA TYR A 308 12.12 -12.50 -1.47
C TYR A 308 12.64 -13.73 -0.75
N ARG A 309 13.16 -14.70 -1.49
CA ARG A 309 13.77 -15.90 -0.94
C ARG A 309 15.29 -15.76 -0.97
N ILE A 310 15.93 -16.18 0.12
CA ILE A 310 17.36 -16.51 0.13
C ILE A 310 17.47 -17.90 0.74
N ASN A 311 17.95 -18.87 -0.05
CA ASN A 311 18.13 -20.25 0.37
C ASN A 311 16.84 -20.87 0.97
N LYS A 312 16.80 -21.08 2.28
CA LYS A 312 15.66 -21.69 2.98
C LYS A 312 14.70 -20.66 3.59
N SER A 313 15.12 -19.40 3.69
CA SER A 313 14.36 -18.34 4.34
C SER A 313 13.57 -17.53 3.32
N VAL A 314 12.36 -17.12 3.71
CA VAL A 314 11.49 -16.24 2.93
C VAL A 314 11.39 -14.92 3.69
N PHE A 315 11.76 -13.83 3.05
CA PHE A 315 11.62 -12.49 3.56
C PHE A 315 10.32 -11.90 3.02
N LEU A 316 9.47 -11.41 3.91
CA LEU A 316 8.30 -10.61 3.58
C LEU A 316 8.60 -9.15 3.90
N VAL A 317 8.28 -8.26 2.98
CA VAL A 317 8.62 -6.84 3.06
C VAL A 317 7.36 -5.99 2.97
N GLN A 318 7.13 -5.19 4.01
CA GLN A 318 6.14 -4.12 4.08
C GLN A 318 6.79 -2.96 4.87
N ASP A 319 6.23 -2.49 5.98
CA ASP A 319 6.87 -1.51 6.86
C ASP A 319 7.91 -2.19 7.77
N THR A 320 7.82 -3.50 7.90
CA THR A 320 8.84 -4.37 8.50
C THR A 320 9.29 -5.41 7.48
N VAL A 321 10.53 -5.87 7.63
CA VAL A 321 11.07 -7.03 6.92
C VAL A 321 11.04 -8.20 7.89
N LYS A 322 10.23 -9.22 7.59
CA LYS A 322 10.12 -10.44 8.40
C LYS A 322 10.88 -11.56 7.70
N LYS A 323 11.88 -12.15 8.36
CA LYS A 323 12.50 -13.40 7.93
C LYS A 323 11.67 -14.56 8.45
N LEU A 324 11.16 -15.37 7.53
CA LEU A 324 10.37 -16.55 7.81
C LEU A 324 11.16 -17.80 7.46
N SER A 325 10.98 -18.83 8.26
CA SER A 325 11.37 -20.20 7.91
C SER A 325 10.56 -20.69 6.69
N ALA A 326 11.02 -21.78 6.05
CA ALA A 326 10.27 -22.45 4.98
C ALA A 326 8.88 -22.97 5.39
N ARG A 327 8.56 -22.98 6.70
CA ARG A 327 7.24 -23.34 7.25
C ARG A 327 6.38 -22.12 7.61
N GLY A 328 6.83 -20.91 7.30
CA GLY A 328 6.11 -19.67 7.61
C GLY A 328 6.23 -19.17 9.04
N ARG A 329 7.07 -19.78 9.89
CA ARG A 329 7.35 -19.24 11.23
C ARG A 329 8.28 -18.04 11.15
N VAL A 330 7.94 -16.96 11.84
CA VAL A 330 8.81 -15.77 11.97
C VAL A 330 10.04 -16.14 12.78
N GLU A 331 11.21 -15.93 12.18
CA GLU A 331 12.52 -16.13 12.81
C GLU A 331 13.08 -14.80 13.32
N GLN A 332 12.98 -13.75 12.50
CA GLN A 332 13.50 -12.40 12.80
C GLN A 332 12.62 -11.34 12.13
N GLU A 333 12.64 -10.12 12.66
CA GLU A 333 11.91 -8.97 12.13
C GLU A 333 12.74 -7.69 12.28
N TRP A 334 12.76 -6.86 11.23
CA TRP A 334 13.44 -5.56 11.23
C TRP A 334 12.47 -4.48 10.77
N LYS A 335 12.34 -3.41 11.56
CA LYS A 335 11.51 -2.27 11.18
C LYS A 335 12.25 -1.36 10.21
N LEU A 336 11.58 -0.98 9.12
CA LEU A 336 12.11 -0.01 8.17
C LEU A 336 11.70 1.41 8.60
N ASN A 337 12.62 2.35 8.45
CA ASN A 337 12.38 3.77 8.72
C ASN A 337 11.80 4.52 7.50
N PHE A 338 11.44 3.78 6.46
CA PHE A 338 10.87 4.28 5.22
C PHE A 338 9.88 3.27 4.67
N LYS A 339 8.97 3.72 3.79
CA LYS A 339 7.99 2.85 3.11
C LYS A 339 8.62 2.22 1.87
N PRO A 340 8.71 0.87 1.78
CA PRO A 340 9.22 0.21 0.59
C PRO A 340 8.36 0.43 -0.64
N LYS A 341 9.04 0.60 -1.77
CA LYS A 341 8.43 0.69 -3.09
C LYS A 341 9.07 -0.25 -4.11
N PHE A 342 10.35 -0.57 -3.94
CA PHE A 342 11.07 -1.46 -4.85
C PHE A 342 11.81 -2.52 -4.06
N ILE A 343 11.91 -3.71 -4.66
CA ILE A 343 12.78 -4.79 -4.20
C ILE A 343 13.64 -5.23 -5.38
N VAL A 344 14.94 -5.36 -5.15
CA VAL A 344 15.92 -5.67 -6.21
C VAL A 344 16.86 -6.75 -5.69
N SER A 345 17.09 -7.79 -6.49
CA SER A 345 18.13 -8.79 -6.20
C SER A 345 19.52 -8.13 -6.25
N VAL A 346 20.39 -8.48 -5.31
CA VAL A 346 21.76 -7.97 -5.27
C VAL A 346 22.73 -9.13 -5.29
N GLU A 347 23.49 -9.20 -6.37
CA GLU A 347 24.65 -10.08 -6.50
C GLU A 347 25.85 -9.23 -6.94
N ILE A 348 26.75 -8.99 -6.00
CA ILE A 348 27.98 -8.23 -6.21
C ILE A 348 29.14 -9.19 -5.92
N THR A 349 29.99 -9.42 -6.90
CA THR A 349 31.14 -10.33 -6.78
C THR A 349 32.46 -9.60 -6.52
N ILE A 350 32.45 -8.26 -6.60
CA ILE A 350 33.62 -7.42 -6.31
C ILE A 350 33.70 -7.04 -4.83
N GLY A 351 34.90 -6.70 -4.35
CA GLY A 351 35.13 -6.30 -2.95
C GLY A 351 34.92 -7.45 -1.98
N LYS A 352 34.15 -7.24 -0.91
CA LYS A 352 33.79 -8.31 0.03
C LYS A 352 32.68 -9.25 -0.48
N GLY A 353 32.14 -8.96 -1.66
CA GLY A 353 30.99 -9.66 -2.21
C GLY A 353 29.70 -9.42 -1.42
N PHE A 354 28.56 -9.51 -2.07
CA PHE A 354 27.25 -9.44 -1.41
C PHE A 354 26.25 -10.25 -2.21
N THR A 355 25.48 -11.09 -1.53
CA THR A 355 24.39 -11.84 -2.13
C THR A 355 23.16 -11.70 -1.23
N GLY A 356 22.10 -11.14 -1.80
CA GLY A 356 20.88 -10.84 -1.06
C GLY A 356 19.90 -10.02 -1.87
N PHE A 357 19.22 -9.08 -1.21
CA PHE A 357 18.33 -8.13 -1.85
C PHE A 357 18.45 -6.75 -1.20
N ALA A 358 17.99 -5.74 -1.93
CA ALA A 358 17.86 -4.39 -1.45
C ALA A 358 16.41 -3.93 -1.58
N VAL A 359 15.96 -3.18 -0.57
CA VAL A 359 14.63 -2.57 -0.51
C VAL A 359 14.78 -1.06 -0.61
N PHE A 360 14.04 -0.43 -1.51
CA PHE A 360 14.13 1.00 -1.77
C PHE A 360 12.81 1.74 -1.52
N SER A 361 12.88 2.98 -1.04
CA SER A 361 11.77 3.95 -1.03
C SER A 361 11.70 4.76 -2.33
N GLU A 362 10.59 5.47 -2.56
CA GLU A 362 10.48 6.47 -3.65
C GLU A 362 11.45 7.65 -3.46
N SER A 363 11.88 7.89 -2.23
CA SER A 363 12.85 8.92 -1.82
C SER A 363 14.29 8.41 -1.78
N SER A 364 14.57 7.23 -2.34
CA SER A 364 15.90 6.62 -2.45
C SER A 364 16.59 6.24 -1.13
N ASP A 365 15.83 6.08 -0.06
CA ASP A 365 16.27 5.29 1.08
C ASP A 365 16.41 3.84 0.64
N CYS A 366 17.48 3.18 1.05
CA CYS A 366 17.80 1.82 0.64
C CYS A 366 18.27 1.01 1.84
N ALA A 367 17.70 -0.18 2.05
CA ALA A 367 18.16 -1.14 3.05
C ALA A 367 18.58 -2.45 2.38
N PHE A 368 19.78 -2.95 2.70
CA PHE A 368 20.35 -4.19 2.19
C PHE A 368 20.12 -5.32 3.19
N PHE A 369 19.74 -6.47 2.66
CA PHE A 369 19.48 -7.70 3.42
C PHE A 369 20.19 -8.88 2.77
N ASN A 370 20.88 -9.68 3.56
CA ASN A 370 21.47 -10.95 3.14
C ASN A 370 20.79 -12.13 3.86
N GLU A 371 21.33 -13.35 3.74
CA GLU A 371 20.77 -14.52 4.42
C GLU A 371 20.68 -14.36 5.94
N GLN A 372 21.62 -13.64 6.57
CA GLN A 372 21.65 -13.43 8.02
C GLN A 372 20.63 -12.39 8.48
N GLY A 373 20.25 -11.46 7.61
CA GLY A 373 19.24 -10.45 7.91
C GLY A 373 19.61 -9.08 7.35
N TYR A 374 19.16 -8.04 8.06
CA TYR A 374 19.56 -6.65 7.78
C TYR A 374 21.08 -6.50 7.82
N CYS A 375 21.63 -5.69 6.90
CA CYS A 375 23.05 -5.39 6.86
C CYS A 375 23.32 -3.90 6.95
N LYS A 376 22.72 -3.10 6.06
CA LYS A 376 23.09 -1.69 5.91
C LYS A 376 21.97 -0.87 5.34
N GLN A 377 21.86 0.38 5.79
CA GLN A 377 20.97 1.38 5.20
C GLN A 377 21.78 2.53 4.58
N LEU A 378 21.35 2.99 3.42
CA LEU A 378 21.94 4.08 2.65
C LEU A 378 20.87 5.04 2.15
N TYR A 379 21.28 6.27 1.85
CA TYR A 379 20.43 7.31 1.26
C TYR A 379 21.11 7.90 0.03
N PHE A 380 20.41 7.89 -1.11
CA PHE A 380 20.97 8.33 -2.39
C PHE A 380 20.51 9.73 -2.85
N ALA A 381 19.66 10.42 -2.07
CA ALA A 381 19.19 11.78 -2.33
C ALA A 381 18.46 11.99 -3.68
N HIS A 382 17.75 10.98 -4.16
CA HIS A 382 16.79 11.11 -5.26
C HIS A 382 15.36 11.23 -4.73
N GLN A 383 14.47 11.80 -5.56
CA GLN A 383 13.05 11.91 -5.27
C GLN A 383 12.24 11.35 -6.44
N ASN A 384 11.07 10.79 -6.14
CA ASN A 384 10.12 10.27 -7.12
C ASN A 384 10.77 9.23 -8.06
N LEU A 385 11.44 8.24 -7.46
CA LEU A 385 11.93 7.08 -8.20
C LEU A 385 10.76 6.31 -8.82
N THR A 386 10.95 5.83 -10.05
CA THR A 386 10.00 4.95 -10.75
C THR A 386 10.54 3.55 -10.97
N GLY A 387 11.87 3.39 -10.94
CA GLY A 387 12.54 2.10 -11.10
C GLY A 387 13.95 2.15 -10.57
N VAL A 388 14.43 1.01 -10.08
CA VAL A 388 15.78 0.82 -9.55
C VAL A 388 16.34 -0.48 -10.09
N PHE A 389 17.62 -0.47 -10.45
CA PHE A 389 18.36 -1.62 -10.93
C PHE A 389 19.71 -1.70 -10.23
N ILE A 390 20.11 -2.91 -9.85
CA ILE A 390 21.47 -3.20 -9.36
C ILE A 390 22.03 -4.31 -10.23
N GLY A 391 23.17 -4.05 -10.85
CA GLY A 391 23.80 -5.01 -11.73
C GLY A 391 25.03 -4.42 -12.40
N GLN A 392 25.37 -4.95 -13.58
CA GLN A 392 26.55 -4.51 -14.32
C GLN A 392 26.17 -3.61 -15.48
N MET A 393 27.01 -2.63 -15.80
CA MET A 393 26.96 -1.85 -17.03
C MET A 393 28.38 -1.75 -17.56
N GLN A 394 28.59 -2.23 -18.77
CA GLN A 394 29.90 -2.63 -19.30
C GLN A 394 30.59 -3.60 -18.32
N GLN A 395 31.70 -3.19 -17.69
CA GLN A 395 32.45 -3.95 -16.71
C GLN A 395 32.29 -3.41 -15.27
N ALA A 396 31.47 -2.38 -15.07
CA ALA A 396 31.26 -1.74 -13.78
C ALA A 396 29.98 -2.26 -13.11
N ASN A 397 30.04 -2.55 -11.81
CA ASN A 397 28.83 -2.77 -11.00
C ASN A 397 28.24 -1.41 -10.64
N VAL A 398 26.94 -1.22 -10.87
CA VAL A 398 26.24 0.05 -10.71
C VAL A 398 24.91 -0.14 -10.00
N ILE A 399 24.50 0.90 -9.28
CA ILE A 399 23.10 1.11 -8.90
C ILE A 399 22.53 2.16 -9.82
N LEU A 400 21.45 1.85 -10.53
CA LEU A 400 20.78 2.75 -11.46
C LEU A 400 19.39 3.12 -10.95
N PHE A 401 19.02 4.38 -11.14
CA PHE A 401 17.80 5.03 -10.69
C PHE A 401 17.08 5.65 -11.89
N SER A 402 15.84 5.23 -12.14
CA SER A 402 14.90 5.90 -13.03
C SER A 402 14.00 6.82 -12.21
N THR A 403 13.80 8.05 -12.70
CA THR A 403 13.00 9.08 -12.02
C THR A 403 11.75 9.44 -12.81
N GLN A 404 10.72 9.93 -12.13
CA GLN A 404 9.48 10.39 -12.77
C GLN A 404 9.71 11.56 -13.74
N ALA A 405 10.79 12.32 -13.54
CA ALA A 405 11.23 13.39 -14.45
C ALA A 405 11.84 12.86 -15.77
N GLY A 406 11.87 11.54 -15.98
CA GLY A 406 12.41 10.92 -17.18
C GLY A 406 13.94 10.85 -17.21
N LYS A 407 14.62 11.04 -16.07
CA LYS A 407 16.08 11.00 -15.98
C LYS A 407 16.56 9.67 -15.44
N LEU A 408 17.67 9.19 -16.01
CA LEU A 408 18.42 8.04 -15.52
C LEU A 408 19.71 8.50 -14.82
N PHE A 409 19.91 8.03 -13.60
CA PHE A 409 21.14 8.24 -12.84
C PHE A 409 21.76 6.90 -12.50
N TYR A 410 23.09 6.81 -12.45
CA TYR A 410 23.76 5.65 -11.87
C TYR A 410 24.87 6.05 -10.92
N ARG A 411 25.17 5.17 -9.98
CA ARG A 411 26.32 5.23 -9.08
C ARG A 411 27.16 3.96 -9.23
N PRO A 412 28.42 4.08 -9.66
CA PRO A 412 29.35 2.96 -9.62
C PRO A 412 29.62 2.50 -8.19
N ILE A 413 29.63 1.19 -7.99
CA ILE A 413 29.95 0.55 -6.71
C ILE A 413 31.48 0.42 -6.62
N SER A 414 32.07 0.93 -5.53
CA SER A 414 33.51 0.85 -5.32
C SER A 414 33.96 -0.59 -5.08
N ARG A 415 35.19 -0.93 -5.48
CA ARG A 415 35.81 -2.22 -5.14
C ARG A 415 36.06 -2.40 -3.63
N THR A 416 36.08 -1.30 -2.87
CA THR A 416 36.21 -1.32 -1.41
C THR A 416 34.86 -1.38 -0.70
N CYS A 417 33.75 -1.43 -1.45
CA CYS A 417 32.41 -1.41 -0.89
C CYS A 417 32.18 -2.60 0.03
N ASP A 418 31.72 -2.32 1.25
CA ASP A 418 31.26 -3.33 2.20
C ASP A 418 29.78 -3.11 2.51
N LEU A 419 28.94 -3.98 1.94
CA LEU A 419 27.50 -4.01 2.21
C LEU A 419 27.13 -5.00 3.31
N ASN A 420 28.08 -5.84 3.77
CA ASN A 420 27.85 -6.80 4.85
C ASN A 420 28.16 -6.20 6.22
N SER A 421 28.92 -5.11 6.27
CA SER A 421 29.14 -4.40 7.53
C SER A 421 27.80 -3.91 8.05
N ASP A 422 27.44 -4.35 9.26
CA ASP A 422 26.49 -3.61 10.08
C ASP A 422 27.01 -2.18 10.11
N SER A 423 26.28 -1.24 9.52
CA SER A 423 26.49 0.14 9.90
C SER A 423 26.38 0.13 11.43
N ASN A 424 27.41 0.57 12.15
CA ASN A 424 27.38 0.74 13.61
C ASN A 424 26.20 1.63 14.09
N LEU A 425 25.43 2.17 13.15
CA LEU A 425 24.01 2.48 13.28
C LEU A 425 23.18 1.19 13.25
N ASP A 426 23.25 0.44 14.35
CA ASP A 426 22.18 -0.46 14.73
C ASP A 426 20.86 0.29 14.48
N GLY A 427 19.83 -0.31 13.89
CA GLY A 427 18.54 0.35 13.64
C GLY A 427 17.83 0.83 14.92
N ARG A 428 18.42 0.52 16.09
CA ARG A 428 18.32 1.38 17.25
C ARG A 428 19.04 2.67 16.87
N LEU A 429 18.26 3.68 16.43
CA LEU A 429 18.52 5.07 16.82
C LEU A 429 19.41 5.01 18.04
N ALA A 430 20.60 5.60 17.96
CA ALA A 430 21.25 6.01 19.20
C ALA A 430 20.07 6.54 20.01
N GLN A 431 19.70 5.80 21.06
CA GLN A 431 19.13 6.44 22.20
C GLN A 431 20.28 7.40 22.45
N GLN A 432 20.18 8.62 21.90
CA GLN A 432 20.47 9.80 22.67
C GLN A 432 19.96 9.34 24.00
N ASP A 433 20.89 8.99 24.90
CA ASP A 433 20.59 8.90 26.31
C ASP A 433 19.65 10.08 26.47
N VAL A 434 18.37 9.78 26.61
CA VAL A 434 17.39 10.81 26.91
C VAL A 434 17.92 11.15 28.28
N LYS A 435 18.84 12.12 28.33
CA LYS A 435 19.17 12.82 29.54
C LYS A 435 17.80 13.21 29.97
N PHE A 436 17.30 12.49 30.97
CA PHE A 436 15.99 12.76 31.51
C PHE A 436 15.98 14.26 31.67
N ASP A 437 14.99 14.91 31.07
CA ASP A 437 14.82 16.34 31.20
C ASP A 437 14.33 16.58 32.63
N VAL A 438 15.26 16.40 33.56
CA VAL A 438 15.09 16.63 34.98
C VAL A 438 15.57 18.05 35.17
N GLU A 439 14.68 18.92 35.60
CA GLU A 439 15.04 20.25 36.04
C GLU A 439 16.20 20.14 37.04
N TYR A 440 17.33 20.73 36.70
CA TYR A 440 18.47 20.82 37.60
C TYR A 440 18.12 21.80 38.71
N LEU A 441 17.78 21.28 39.89
CA LEU A 441 17.61 22.09 41.09
C LEU A 441 18.98 22.66 41.47
N ASP A 442 19.17 23.95 41.22
CA ASP A 442 20.40 24.66 41.55
C ASP A 442 20.53 24.93 43.07
N TYR A 443 21.63 25.56 43.48
CA TYR A 443 21.88 25.93 44.87
C TYR A 443 20.86 26.91 45.47
N SER A 444 19.91 27.44 44.68
CA SER A 444 18.80 28.26 45.19
C SER A 444 17.65 27.42 45.77
N TYR A 445 17.61 26.12 45.42
CA TYR A 445 16.67 25.14 46.00
C TYR A 445 17.20 24.63 47.35
N GLN A 446 17.18 25.49 48.36
CA GLN A 446 17.43 25.07 49.74
C GLN A 446 16.15 24.45 50.29
N CYS A 447 16.18 23.16 50.63
CA CYS A 447 15.11 22.56 51.43
C CYS A 447 14.96 23.36 52.73
N GLU A 448 13.78 23.96 52.92
CA GLU A 448 13.41 24.59 54.19
C GLU A 448 13.61 23.59 55.33
N SER A 449 14.12 24.07 56.47
CA SER A 449 14.32 23.19 57.63
C SER A 449 13.00 22.59 58.09
N LEU A 450 13.06 21.42 58.73
CA LEU A 450 11.87 20.75 59.27
C LEU A 450 11.03 21.70 60.15
N GLU A 451 11.70 22.54 60.95
CA GLU A 451 11.06 23.55 61.82
C GLU A 451 10.29 24.61 61.01
N GLN A 452 10.84 25.09 59.89
CA GLN A 452 10.19 26.07 59.02
C GLN A 452 8.98 25.45 58.30
N GLN A 453 9.10 24.20 57.85
CA GLN A 453 7.99 23.46 57.25
C GLN A 453 6.85 23.24 58.26
N GLU A 454 7.17 22.88 59.50
CA GLU A 454 6.18 22.73 60.57
C GLU A 454 5.49 24.07 60.90
N GLN A 455 6.23 25.18 60.94
CA GLN A 455 5.65 26.52 61.14
C GLN A 455 4.71 26.91 59.99
N ARG A 456 5.09 26.68 58.72
CA ARG A 456 4.19 26.92 57.57
C ARG A 456 2.97 26.03 57.62
N MET A 457 3.10 24.76 57.97
CA MET A 457 1.96 23.86 58.09
C MET A 457 0.99 24.31 59.18
N ARG A 458 1.48 24.86 60.30
CA ARG A 458 0.64 25.46 61.35
C ARG A 458 -0.14 26.68 60.86
N LEU A 459 0.41 27.46 59.92
CA LEU A 459 -0.27 28.62 59.31
C LEU A 459 -1.20 28.22 58.16
N PHE A 460 -0.84 27.18 57.40
CA PHE A 460 -1.60 26.72 56.23
C PHE A 460 -2.93 26.09 56.62
N GLN A 461 -2.99 25.29 57.69
CA GLN A 461 -4.22 24.61 58.10
C GLN A 461 -5.37 25.60 58.44
N PRO A 462 -5.14 26.66 59.25
CA PRO A 462 -6.13 27.71 59.45
C PRO A 462 -6.53 28.44 58.17
N ALA A 463 -5.58 28.77 57.29
CA ALA A 463 -5.86 29.45 56.02
C ALA A 463 -6.73 28.60 55.09
N ARG A 464 -6.42 27.30 54.96
CA ARG A 464 -7.23 26.33 54.21
C ARG A 464 -8.63 26.19 54.78
N LEU A 465 -8.77 26.14 56.11
CA LEU A 465 -10.06 26.04 56.77
C LEU A 465 -10.89 27.31 56.59
N SER A 466 -10.27 28.49 56.67
CA SER A 466 -10.91 29.77 56.37
C SER A 466 -11.39 29.86 54.92
N ALA A 467 -10.54 29.49 53.95
CA ALA A 467 -10.91 29.46 52.54
C ALA A 467 -12.07 28.49 52.28
N ARG A 468 -12.03 27.28 52.87
CA ARG A 468 -13.15 26.32 52.78
C ARG A 468 -14.45 26.91 53.34
N ASN A 469 -14.39 27.57 54.49
CA ASN A 469 -15.58 28.17 55.10
C ASN A 469 -16.14 29.32 54.25
N GLN A 470 -15.28 30.14 53.66
CA GLN A 470 -15.70 31.21 52.76
C GLN A 470 -16.38 30.64 51.50
N ILE A 471 -15.81 29.61 50.88
CA ILE A 471 -16.40 28.92 49.73
C ILE A 471 -17.75 28.31 50.12
N LEU A 472 -17.85 27.63 51.27
CA LEU A 472 -19.11 27.04 51.74
C LEU A 472 -20.16 28.10 52.04
N GLN A 473 -19.76 29.25 52.59
CA GLN A 473 -20.67 30.35 52.85
C GLN A 473 -21.22 30.95 51.54
N GLU A 474 -20.37 31.17 50.54
CA GLU A 474 -20.81 31.62 49.21
C GLU A 474 -21.70 30.58 48.52
N LEU A 475 -21.37 29.29 48.62
CA LEU A 475 -22.21 28.21 48.11
C LEU A 475 -23.58 28.19 48.79
N VAL A 476 -23.65 28.29 50.11
CA VAL A 476 -24.92 28.35 50.85
C VAL A 476 -25.71 29.62 50.52
N ILE A 477 -25.05 30.77 50.36
CA ILE A 477 -25.72 32.00 49.91
C ILE A 477 -26.28 31.82 48.49
N SER A 478 -25.52 31.19 47.60
CA SER A 478 -25.96 30.90 46.23
C SER A 478 -27.14 29.92 46.20
N GLU A 479 -27.08 28.82 46.96
CA GLU A 479 -28.19 27.88 47.14
C GLU A 479 -29.40 28.51 47.83
N GLN A 480 -29.23 29.41 48.82
CA GLN A 480 -30.35 30.09 49.46
C GLN A 480 -30.98 31.15 48.56
N ARG A 481 -30.20 31.83 47.72
CA ARG A 481 -30.71 32.72 46.65
C ARG A 481 -31.52 31.92 45.63
N LEU A 482 -31.07 30.69 45.30
CA LEU A 482 -31.80 29.73 44.48
C LEU A 482 -33.06 29.19 45.19
N GLN A 483 -33.00 28.80 46.47
CA GLN A 483 -34.14 28.26 47.23
C GLN A 483 -35.23 29.32 47.56
N LYS A 484 -34.89 30.60 47.69
CA LYS A 484 -35.89 31.69 47.84
C LYS A 484 -36.70 31.92 46.55
N LYS A 485 -36.28 31.34 45.42
CA LYS A 485 -36.99 31.37 44.14
C LYS A 485 -36.97 29.97 43.51
N VAL A 486 -37.99 29.18 43.86
CA VAL A 486 -38.39 27.87 43.27
C VAL A 486 -37.88 26.63 44.01
N VAL A 487 -38.82 25.96 44.70
CA VAL A 487 -38.76 24.54 45.05
C VAL A 487 -39.75 23.81 44.13
N GLN A 488 -39.22 23.09 43.14
CA GLN A 488 -39.66 21.78 42.66
C GLN A 488 -38.76 21.40 41.47
N THR A 489 -37.65 20.73 41.76
CA THR A 489 -36.80 20.05 40.77
C THR A 489 -37.60 18.94 40.10
N LEU A 490 -38.18 19.23 38.94
CA LEU A 490 -38.60 18.23 37.97
C LEU A 490 -37.57 18.27 36.83
N ASP A 491 -36.79 17.18 36.74
CA ASP A 491 -35.63 16.91 35.88
C ASP A 491 -34.34 17.69 36.16
N SER A 492 -33.55 17.20 37.13
CA SER A 492 -32.17 17.61 37.44
C SER A 492 -31.13 17.19 36.39
N SER A 493 -31.56 16.90 35.16
CA SER A 493 -30.77 16.24 34.12
C SER A 493 -30.50 17.10 32.89
N LEU A 494 -30.99 18.35 32.87
CA LEU A 494 -30.78 19.30 31.77
C LEU A 494 -29.85 20.42 32.21
N ASN A 495 -28.92 20.81 31.33
CA ASN A 495 -28.14 22.04 31.51
C ASN A 495 -28.69 23.12 30.58
N PHE A 496 -29.05 24.26 31.16
CA PHE A 496 -29.51 25.44 30.45
C PHE A 496 -28.37 26.44 30.34
N SER A 497 -28.23 27.05 29.17
CA SER A 497 -27.28 28.14 28.95
C SER A 497 -27.87 29.12 27.94
N ALA A 498 -27.51 30.39 28.10
CA ALA A 498 -27.91 31.44 27.18
C ALA A 498 -26.76 32.42 27.02
N TYR A 499 -26.57 32.92 25.81
CA TYR A 499 -25.55 33.93 25.50
C TYR A 499 -26.01 34.76 24.31
N VAL A 500 -25.39 35.92 24.15
CA VAL A 500 -25.70 36.86 23.06
C VAL A 500 -24.60 36.81 22.02
N GLU A 501 -24.98 36.75 20.75
CA GLU A 501 -24.09 36.88 19.59
C GLU A 501 -24.40 38.15 18.78
N GLY A 502 -23.34 38.79 18.26
CA GLY A 502 -23.41 39.96 17.39
C GLY A 502 -22.75 41.22 17.98
N ALA A 503 -22.37 42.16 17.10
CA ALA A 503 -21.86 43.50 17.43
C ALA A 503 -22.82 44.59 16.89
N GLY A 504 -24.11 44.28 16.92
CA GLY A 504 -25.25 44.98 16.32
C GLY A 504 -26.54 44.27 16.78
N PRO A 505 -27.71 44.37 16.11
CA PRO A 505 -28.95 43.78 16.61
C PRO A 505 -28.71 42.34 17.09
N PHE A 506 -28.81 42.17 18.40
CA PHE A 506 -28.27 41.01 19.08
C PHE A 506 -29.13 39.79 18.81
N THR A 507 -28.51 38.63 18.69
CA THR A 507 -29.24 37.36 18.70
C THR A 507 -28.97 36.66 20.02
N LEU A 508 -30.02 36.45 20.80
CA LEU A 508 -29.96 35.62 21.99
C LEU A 508 -29.99 34.15 21.57
N VAL A 509 -28.92 33.43 21.88
CA VAL A 509 -28.80 32.00 21.67
C VAL A 509 -29.19 31.29 22.96
N LEU A 510 -30.26 30.52 22.90
CA LEU A 510 -30.73 29.66 23.97
C LEU A 510 -30.26 28.24 23.69
N GLU A 511 -29.43 27.68 24.57
CA GLU A 511 -28.91 26.32 24.44
C GLU A 511 -29.32 25.45 25.62
N VAL A 512 -29.89 24.29 25.30
CA VAL A 512 -30.25 23.27 26.28
C VAL A 512 -29.62 21.95 25.90
N SER A 513 -28.90 21.36 26.85
CA SER A 513 -28.26 20.06 26.69
C SER A 513 -28.84 19.06 27.66
N ASN A 514 -29.08 17.84 27.16
CA ASN A 514 -29.55 16.71 27.96
C ASN A 514 -28.42 15.69 28.11
N PRO A 515 -27.58 15.77 29.15
CA PRO A 515 -26.58 14.76 29.45
C PRO A 515 -27.16 13.39 29.85
N GLY A 516 -28.47 13.29 30.11
CA GLY A 516 -29.15 12.04 30.45
C GLY A 516 -29.33 11.10 29.24
N THR A 517 -29.88 9.91 29.51
CA THR A 517 -30.17 8.88 28.49
C THR A 517 -31.61 8.92 27.97
N ALA A 518 -32.54 9.52 28.72
CA ALA A 518 -33.95 9.66 28.35
C ALA A 518 -34.23 11.00 27.68
N THR A 519 -35.18 11.04 26.75
CA THR A 519 -35.64 12.28 26.11
C THR A 519 -36.37 13.17 27.13
N SER A 520 -36.05 14.46 27.15
CA SER A 520 -36.66 15.42 28.07
C SER A 520 -38.08 15.81 27.66
N ASN A 521 -38.82 16.45 28.56
CA ASN A 521 -40.04 17.17 28.19
C ASN A 521 -39.72 18.44 27.38
N ALA A 522 -40.72 18.93 26.65
CA ALA A 522 -40.65 20.25 26.03
C ALA A 522 -40.73 21.36 27.10
N PHE A 523 -40.07 22.48 26.84
CA PHE A 523 -39.97 23.60 27.77
C PHE A 523 -40.14 24.92 27.02
N THR A 524 -40.40 25.98 27.78
CA THR A 524 -40.54 27.35 27.32
C THR A 524 -39.47 28.21 27.97
N ALA A 525 -38.83 29.06 27.18
CA ALA A 525 -37.91 30.08 27.69
C ALA A 525 -38.61 31.45 27.64
N SER A 526 -38.72 32.10 28.79
CA SER A 526 -39.26 33.45 28.91
C SER A 526 -38.09 34.43 29.05
N ILE A 527 -38.04 35.42 28.15
CA ILE A 527 -36.94 36.39 28.08
C ILE A 527 -37.43 37.70 28.71
N ILE A 528 -36.78 38.12 29.79
CA ILE A 528 -37.10 39.34 30.52
C ILE A 528 -35.90 40.28 30.41
N SER A 529 -36.07 41.34 29.61
CA SER A 529 -35.10 42.41 29.47
C SER A 529 -35.76 43.78 29.64
N PRO A 530 -35.14 44.70 30.38
CA PRO A 530 -35.65 46.06 30.53
C PRO A 530 -35.43 46.94 29.30
N VAL A 531 -34.49 46.59 28.40
CA VAL A 531 -34.02 47.49 27.31
C VAL A 531 -34.10 46.84 25.92
N LEU A 532 -34.03 45.52 25.82
CA LEU A 532 -34.10 44.78 24.56
C LEU A 532 -35.42 44.01 24.46
N GLU A 533 -36.15 44.18 23.37
CA GLU A 533 -37.39 43.47 23.07
C GLU A 533 -37.10 42.25 22.19
N ALA A 534 -37.41 41.06 22.72
CA ALA A 534 -37.36 39.84 21.92
C ALA A 534 -38.55 39.81 20.96
N ALA A 535 -38.35 39.37 19.72
CA ALA A 535 -39.45 39.18 18.77
C ALA A 535 -40.53 38.21 19.29
N GLN A 536 -40.17 37.33 20.23
CA GLN A 536 -41.05 36.49 21.02
C GLN A 536 -40.58 36.49 22.47
N GLU A 537 -41.37 37.05 23.39
CA GLU A 537 -41.04 37.06 24.83
C GLU A 537 -41.00 35.65 25.44
N THR A 538 -41.79 34.73 24.88
CA THR A 538 -41.80 33.32 25.26
C THR A 538 -41.50 32.43 24.06
N VAL A 539 -40.44 31.64 24.16
CA VAL A 539 -39.94 30.78 23.07
C VAL A 539 -40.19 29.33 23.42
N PHE A 540 -40.86 28.60 22.52
CA PHE A 540 -41.07 27.17 22.69
C PHE A 540 -39.85 26.37 22.24
N CYS A 541 -39.36 25.53 23.14
CA CYS A 541 -38.24 24.63 22.91
C CYS A 541 -38.73 23.18 22.95
N SER A 542 -38.49 22.46 21.86
CA SER A 542 -38.84 21.05 21.75
C SER A 542 -38.05 20.18 22.73
N ALA A 543 -38.62 19.03 23.06
CA ALA A 543 -37.95 17.96 23.80
C ALA A 543 -36.54 17.65 23.25
N VAL A 544 -35.56 17.46 24.15
CA VAL A 544 -34.15 17.19 23.80
C VAL A 544 -33.84 15.73 24.10
N VAL A 545 -33.40 14.99 23.07
CA VAL A 545 -33.00 13.58 23.18
C VAL A 545 -31.72 13.48 24.05
N GLY A 546 -31.62 12.42 24.86
CA GLY A 546 -30.44 12.16 25.67
C GLY A 546 -29.12 12.15 24.86
N GLY A 547 -28.07 12.77 25.40
CA GLY A 547 -26.77 12.96 24.77
C GLY A 547 -26.74 14.03 23.66
N ARG A 548 -27.81 14.78 23.45
CA ARG A 548 -27.90 15.84 22.42
C ARG A 548 -28.08 17.22 23.04
N LYS A 549 -27.78 18.23 22.23
CA LYS A 549 -28.04 19.65 22.51
C LYS A 549 -29.03 20.22 21.49
N SER A 550 -29.83 21.18 21.95
CA SER A 550 -30.79 21.93 21.14
C SER A 550 -30.49 23.41 21.30
N GLN A 551 -30.54 24.14 20.18
CA GLN A 551 -30.29 25.57 20.14
C GLN A 551 -31.47 26.31 19.50
N LYS A 552 -31.81 27.47 20.05
CA LYS A 552 -32.78 28.41 19.49
C LYS A 552 -32.17 29.80 19.43
N PHE A 553 -32.42 30.47 18.31
CA PHE A 553 -31.91 31.81 18.03
C PHE A 553 -33.08 32.78 18.09
N VAL A 554 -32.97 33.78 18.96
CA VAL A 554 -34.02 34.76 19.20
C VAL A 554 -33.46 36.15 18.92
N PRO A 555 -33.92 36.83 17.86
CA PRO A 555 -33.49 38.18 17.58
C PRO A 555 -34.01 39.13 18.66
N LEU A 556 -33.11 39.96 19.19
CA LEU A 556 -33.39 41.04 20.12
C LEU A 556 -33.34 42.38 19.38
N ILE A 557 -34.39 43.17 19.53
CA ILE A 557 -34.52 44.51 18.95
C ILE A 557 -34.49 45.51 20.10
N GLY A 558 -33.68 46.55 20.02
CA GLY A 558 -33.61 47.49 21.13
C GLY A 558 -34.78 48.46 21.21
N ARG A 559 -35.21 48.76 22.45
CA ARG A 559 -36.21 49.78 22.73
C ARG A 559 -35.51 51.13 22.96
N GLY A 560 -35.53 52.00 21.97
CA GLY A 560 -34.94 53.34 22.09
C GLY A 560 -34.78 54.06 20.75
N SER A 561 -34.14 55.23 20.78
CA SER A 561 -33.87 55.99 19.55
C SER A 561 -32.56 55.53 18.90
N VAL A 562 -32.56 55.43 17.57
CA VAL A 562 -31.34 55.07 16.81
C VAL A 562 -30.22 56.07 17.14
N GLY A 563 -29.04 55.57 17.50
CA GLY A 563 -27.86 56.34 17.93
C GLY A 563 -27.70 56.52 19.44
N GLU A 564 -28.62 56.00 20.26
CA GLU A 564 -28.53 56.05 21.73
C GLU A 564 -27.54 55.00 22.27
N LEU A 565 -26.64 55.42 23.16
CA LEU A 565 -25.68 54.53 23.84
C LEU A 565 -26.35 53.84 25.02
N ILE A 566 -26.39 52.51 24.98
CA ILE A 566 -26.96 51.65 26.01
C ILE A 566 -25.82 50.99 26.79
N SER A 567 -25.74 51.29 28.09
CA SER A 567 -24.77 50.67 29.01
C SER A 567 -24.95 49.15 29.09
N ALA A 568 -23.84 48.46 29.39
CA ALA A 568 -23.86 47.04 29.67
C ALA A 568 -24.89 46.69 30.77
N HIS A 569 -25.68 45.66 30.54
CA HIS A 569 -26.76 45.23 31.43
C HIS A 569 -27.02 43.73 31.31
N GLU A 570 -27.80 43.18 32.24
CA GLU A 570 -28.16 41.77 32.23
C GLU A 570 -29.56 41.53 31.69
N ILE A 571 -29.72 40.47 30.91
CA ILE A 571 -31.01 39.88 30.53
C ILE A 571 -31.23 38.65 31.39
N MET A 572 -32.46 38.49 31.88
CA MET A 572 -32.88 37.29 32.60
C MET A 572 -33.62 36.35 31.65
N VAL A 573 -33.22 35.09 31.58
CA VAL A 573 -33.92 34.04 30.83
C VAL A 573 -34.41 32.98 31.79
N GLU A 574 -35.72 32.81 31.86
CA GLU A 574 -36.37 31.82 32.71
C GLU A 574 -36.78 30.60 31.86
N PHE A 575 -36.23 29.43 32.14
CA PHE A 575 -36.61 28.18 31.48
C PHE A 575 -37.65 27.46 32.34
N GLY A 576 -38.80 27.09 31.78
CA GLY A 576 -39.88 26.41 32.52
C GLY A 576 -40.65 25.40 31.68
N ILE A 577 -41.42 24.52 32.31
CA ILE A 577 -42.37 23.65 31.60
C ILE A 577 -43.63 24.48 31.27
N GLN A 578 -44.26 24.24 30.12
CA GLN A 578 -45.42 25.01 29.67
C GLN A 578 -46.52 25.06 30.76
N GLY A 579 -46.83 26.25 31.27
CA GLY A 579 -47.82 26.48 32.33
C GLY A 579 -47.35 26.23 33.77
N GLY A 580 -46.06 25.93 33.97
CA GLY A 580 -45.44 25.70 35.29
C GLY A 580 -44.55 26.85 35.78
N LYS A 581 -43.95 26.67 36.97
CA LYS A 581 -42.91 27.58 37.50
C LYS A 581 -41.58 27.39 36.73
N PRO A 582 -40.70 28.40 36.68
CA PRO A 582 -39.41 28.26 36.03
C PRO A 582 -38.55 27.21 36.73
N VAL A 583 -37.95 26.32 35.95
CA VAL A 583 -37.03 25.24 36.34
C VAL A 583 -35.61 25.78 36.57
N ASP A 584 -35.17 26.75 35.76
CA ASP A 584 -33.85 27.38 35.90
C ASP A 584 -33.88 28.83 35.39
N VAL A 585 -32.94 29.65 35.85
CA VAL A 585 -32.80 31.06 35.48
C VAL A 585 -31.35 31.36 35.10
N VAL A 586 -31.15 31.79 33.85
CA VAL A 586 -29.84 32.17 33.33
C VAL A 586 -29.77 33.68 33.16
N TRP A 587 -28.71 34.28 33.71
CA TRP A 587 -28.41 35.70 33.54
C TRP A 587 -27.37 35.87 32.44
N VAL A 588 -27.70 36.68 31.44
CA VAL A 588 -26.85 36.92 30.28
C VAL A 588 -26.38 38.36 30.29
N GLN A 589 -25.06 38.54 30.33
CA GLN A 589 -24.43 39.84 30.23
C GLN A 589 -24.45 40.33 28.78
N VAL A 590 -25.05 41.50 28.56
CA VAL A 590 -25.07 42.20 27.27
C VAL A 590 -24.03 43.31 27.34
N PRO A 591 -23.06 43.34 26.41
CA PRO A 591 -22.06 44.40 26.37
C PRO A 591 -22.70 45.74 25.99
N GLU A 592 -22.01 46.83 26.29
CA GLU A 592 -22.41 48.18 25.88
C GLU A 592 -22.48 48.31 24.35
N PHE A 593 -23.49 49.02 23.84
CA PHE A 593 -23.72 49.17 22.40
C PHE A 593 -24.51 50.44 22.06
N ILE A 594 -24.60 50.76 20.77
CA ILE A 594 -25.36 51.89 20.22
C ILE A 594 -26.55 51.35 19.41
N LEU A 595 -27.75 51.88 19.66
CA LEU A 595 -29.01 51.47 19.02
C LEU A 595 -29.15 51.80 17.54
#